data_AF-A0A843S916-F1
#
_entry.id   AF-A0A843S916-F1
#
_cell.length_a   1.000
_cell.length_b   1.000
_cell.length_c   1.000
_cell.angle_alpha   90.00
_cell.angle_beta   90.00
_cell.angle_gamma   90.00
#
_symmetry.space_group_name_H-M   'P 1'
#
loop_
_entity.id
_entity.type
_entity.pdbx_description
1 polymer ?
#
loop_
_entity_poly.entity_id
_entity_poly.type
_entity_poly.pdbx_seq_one_letter_code
_entity_poly.pdbx_strand_id
1 'polypeptide(L)'
;MDKVIKLGLNKYPTIPHTLRSAPKLNQPAQEISVGLAQLFHHYYLDTYGRRPPSPDPTQFEHVRFLLPTSDFRFQGGGLGISTAARRSRSCELGQAFCRWFLHEHLNITYFAHMGDLLDRQLHRAFGGCSISRSKSGDTPDYFCAESVDRVFLAEAKGRYTSIGFATKEFDGWREQFNRVQVLDAAGIPRSVKGHVVATRFATERDSAVVRTTLLAEDPQSPGERPLDGELARVLGSAIIGSHYSRIAEKLDQPLLAAALRNGVTLPPEILVPVVVWELAMPPFKGRRFVGGYFSPDDTPAFRVMDGKVVANRNDPLRLDRPRATFFGVEEKIFRQIVSACRSTGRFDEQLNQLENIEPIYSGISMLRDGSIVGPAEFFLPISTATL
;
A
#
# COMPACT_ATOMS: atom_id res chain seq x y z
N MET A 1 9.35 15.88 0.97
CA MET A 1 8.46 17.05 1.09
C MET A 1 7.27 16.57 1.89
N ASP A 2 7.05 17.26 2.99
CA ASP A 2 6.10 16.82 3.99
C ASP A 2 4.96 17.83 4.08
N LYS A 3 3.77 17.33 4.39
CA LYS A 3 2.58 18.13 4.65
C LYS A 3 2.03 17.80 6.02
N VAL A 4 1.32 18.73 6.62
CA VAL A 4 0.75 18.55 7.96
C VAL A 4 -0.76 18.46 7.87
N ILE A 5 -1.34 17.48 8.55
CA ILE A 5 -2.79 17.27 8.68
C ILE A 5 -3.18 17.21 10.15
N LYS A 6 -4.44 17.54 10.45
CA LYS A 6 -5.03 17.30 11.77
C LYS A 6 -5.30 15.81 11.96
N LEU A 7 -5.17 15.34 13.20
CA LEU A 7 -5.46 13.98 13.60
C LEU A 7 -6.60 13.94 14.62
N GLY A 8 -7.57 13.07 14.38
CA GLY A 8 -8.53 12.63 15.39
C GLY A 8 -8.43 11.11 15.56
N LEU A 9 -8.28 10.65 16.80
CA LEU A 9 -8.30 9.23 17.14
C LEU A 9 -9.49 8.93 18.03
N ASN A 10 -10.17 7.82 17.78
CA ASN A 10 -11.23 7.31 18.64
C ASN A 10 -11.07 5.81 18.90
N LYS A 11 -11.40 5.37 20.12
CA LYS A 11 -11.35 3.97 20.55
C LYS A 11 -9.98 3.26 20.41
N TYR A 12 -8.88 4.00 20.36
CA TYR A 12 -7.54 3.42 20.49
C TYR A 12 -7.16 3.31 21.98
N PRO A 13 -7.22 2.10 22.59
CA PRO A 13 -6.90 1.95 24.02
C PRO A 13 -5.44 2.31 24.32
N THR A 14 -4.55 1.97 23.40
CA THR A 14 -3.14 2.39 23.40
C THR A 14 -2.87 3.12 22.10
N ILE A 15 -2.48 4.38 22.21
CA ILE A 15 -2.12 5.21 21.07
C ILE A 15 -0.69 4.83 20.64
N PRO A 16 -0.46 4.56 19.34
CA PRO A 16 0.88 4.32 18.82
C PRO A 16 1.84 5.46 19.13
N HIS A 17 3.12 5.16 19.38
CA HIS A 17 4.09 6.17 19.78
C HIS A 17 4.24 7.31 18.77
N THR A 18 4.14 7.02 17.47
CA THR A 18 4.18 7.98 16.35
C THR A 18 2.99 8.93 16.33
N LEU A 19 1.91 8.59 17.03
CA LEU A 19 0.67 9.37 17.09
C LEU A 19 0.48 10.07 18.44
N ARG A 20 1.48 10.05 19.32
CA ARG A 20 1.40 10.71 20.63
C ARG A 20 1.93 12.13 20.56
N SER A 21 1.31 13.04 21.31
CA SER A 21 1.83 14.40 21.50
C SER A 21 3.17 14.42 22.24
N ALA A 22 3.38 13.45 23.13
CA ALA A 22 4.64 13.19 23.80
C ALA A 22 4.84 11.67 23.96
N PRO A 23 6.05 11.12 23.74
CA PRO A 23 6.27 9.66 23.70
C PRO A 23 5.78 8.90 24.95
N LYS A 24 5.89 9.54 26.12
CA LYS A 24 5.54 8.96 27.42
C LYS A 24 4.06 9.10 27.79
N LEU A 25 3.28 9.92 27.09
CA LEU A 25 1.88 10.18 27.41
C LEU A 25 0.98 9.50 26.38
N ASN A 26 0.00 8.73 26.84
CA ASN A 26 -1.02 8.12 25.98
C ASN A 26 -2.07 9.16 25.54
N GLN A 27 -1.61 10.26 24.95
CA GLN A 27 -2.43 11.36 24.47
C GLN A 27 -2.17 11.58 22.97
N PRO A 28 -3.21 11.70 22.15
CA PRO A 28 -3.04 11.85 20.71
C PRO A 28 -2.38 13.17 20.37
N ALA A 29 -1.47 13.16 19.40
CA ALA A 29 -1.03 14.35 18.71
C ALA A 29 -2.24 15.01 18.03
N GLN A 30 -2.25 16.35 17.97
CA GLN A 30 -3.29 17.09 17.26
C GLN A 30 -3.04 17.11 15.75
N GLU A 31 -1.79 16.92 15.35
CA GLU A 31 -1.33 17.00 13.96
C GLU A 31 -0.24 15.97 13.71
N ILE A 32 -0.15 15.49 12.47
CA ILE A 32 0.88 14.56 12.02
C ILE A 32 1.46 14.98 10.66
N SER A 33 2.71 14.60 10.41
CA SER A 33 3.39 14.80 9.13
C SER A 33 3.02 13.70 8.15
N VAL A 34 2.83 14.07 6.88
CA VAL A 34 2.52 13.19 5.76
C VAL A 34 3.65 13.28 4.75
N GLY A 35 4.42 12.19 4.62
CA GLY A 35 5.45 12.06 3.59
C GLY A 35 4.83 11.83 2.22
N LEU A 36 4.89 12.82 1.33
CA LEU A 36 4.19 12.76 0.03
C LEU A 36 4.68 11.61 -0.87
N ALA A 37 5.97 11.24 -0.78
CA ALA A 37 6.54 10.14 -1.55
C ALA A 37 5.97 8.78 -1.14
N GLN A 38 5.82 8.53 0.17
CA GLN A 38 5.20 7.31 0.69
C GLN A 38 3.70 7.28 0.39
N LEU A 39 3.00 8.41 0.58
CA LEU A 39 1.59 8.52 0.20
C LEU A 39 1.38 8.20 -1.28
N PHE A 40 2.25 8.71 -2.17
CA PHE A 40 2.23 8.33 -3.58
C PHE A 40 2.45 6.83 -3.76
N HIS A 41 3.41 6.24 -3.07
CA HIS A 41 3.71 4.82 -3.24
C HIS A 41 2.50 3.96 -2.88
N HIS A 42 1.83 4.25 -1.76
CA HIS A 42 0.56 3.60 -1.41
C HIS A 42 -0.53 3.84 -2.47
N TYR A 43 -0.66 5.07 -2.96
CA TYR A 43 -1.58 5.38 -4.06
C TYR A 43 -1.26 4.58 -5.33
N TYR A 44 0.01 4.42 -5.67
CA TYR A 44 0.45 3.68 -6.85
C TYR A 44 0.17 2.17 -6.76
N LEU A 45 0.44 1.57 -5.59
CA LEU A 45 0.16 0.16 -5.35
C LEU A 45 -1.34 -0.16 -5.39
N ASP A 46 -2.18 0.80 -5.01
CA ASP A 46 -3.63 0.65 -4.93
C ASP A 46 -4.35 0.94 -6.26
N THR A 47 -4.00 2.05 -6.92
CA THR A 47 -4.80 2.59 -8.02
C THR A 47 -4.38 2.07 -9.39
N TYR A 48 -3.08 1.88 -9.64
CA TYR A 48 -2.60 1.49 -10.97
C TYR A 48 -2.38 -0.01 -11.04
N GLY A 49 -2.74 -0.64 -12.17
CA GLY A 49 -2.48 -2.06 -12.39
C GLY A 49 -0.99 -2.33 -12.56
N ARG A 50 -0.36 -1.77 -13.59
CA ARG A 50 1.07 -1.97 -13.89
C ARG A 50 1.88 -0.69 -13.78
N ARG A 51 1.79 0.16 -14.80
CA ARG A 51 2.70 1.29 -14.99
C ARG A 51 2.32 2.51 -14.13
N PRO A 52 3.27 3.13 -13.41
CA PRO A 52 3.02 4.40 -12.71
C PRO A 52 2.87 5.56 -13.70
N PRO A 53 2.06 6.59 -13.36
CA PRO A 53 1.77 7.73 -14.24
C PRO A 53 2.93 8.75 -14.31
N SER A 54 3.80 8.78 -13.30
CA SER A 54 4.90 9.75 -13.15
C SER A 54 6.16 9.04 -12.64
N PRO A 55 7.35 9.38 -13.17
CA PRO A 55 8.63 8.84 -12.69
C PRO A 55 9.13 9.43 -11.38
N ASP A 56 8.56 10.57 -10.96
CA ASP A 56 8.84 11.18 -9.68
C ASP A 56 7.65 10.96 -8.73
N PRO A 57 7.81 10.14 -7.68
CA PRO A 57 6.87 9.97 -6.58
C PRO A 57 6.35 11.27 -5.96
N THR A 58 7.12 12.36 -6.01
CA THR A 58 6.65 13.66 -5.49
C THR A 58 5.75 14.42 -6.44
N GLN A 59 5.65 14.01 -7.71
CA GLN A 59 4.93 14.76 -8.74
C GLN A 59 3.68 14.05 -9.23
N PHE A 60 3.17 13.10 -8.45
CA PHE A 60 1.92 12.43 -8.80
C PHE A 60 0.76 13.42 -8.87
N GLU A 61 -0.24 13.08 -9.67
CA GLU A 61 -1.25 14.01 -10.17
C GLU A 61 -1.84 14.90 -9.06
N HIS A 62 -2.07 14.35 -7.86
CA HIS A 62 -2.63 15.03 -6.71
C HIS A 62 -1.72 16.11 -6.11
N VAL A 63 -0.40 15.89 -6.05
CA VAL A 63 0.53 16.85 -5.42
C VAL A 63 0.60 18.15 -6.21
N ARG A 64 0.43 18.10 -7.53
CA ARG A 64 0.41 19.29 -8.39
C ARG A 64 -0.74 20.24 -8.05
N PHE A 65 -1.80 19.72 -7.45
CA PHE A 65 -2.95 20.50 -6.99
C PHE A 65 -2.82 20.94 -5.54
N LEU A 66 -1.73 20.63 -4.83
CA LEU A 66 -1.52 21.12 -3.48
C LEU A 66 -0.99 22.55 -3.49
N LEU A 67 -1.34 23.34 -2.48
CA LEU A 67 -0.72 24.63 -2.26
C LEU A 67 0.74 24.47 -1.85
N PRO A 68 1.60 25.46 -2.18
CA PRO A 68 2.99 25.49 -1.74
C PRO A 68 3.14 25.90 -0.25
N THR A 69 2.28 25.38 0.63
CA THR A 69 2.29 25.62 2.08
C THR A 69 2.55 24.32 2.85
N SER A 70 2.75 24.37 4.17
CA SER A 70 2.90 23.16 4.99
C SER A 70 1.58 22.40 5.18
N ASP A 71 0.44 23.08 5.10
CA ASP A 71 -0.89 22.46 5.21
C ASP A 71 -1.16 21.55 4.00
N PHE A 72 -1.70 20.35 4.23
CA PHE A 72 -2.18 19.52 3.12
C PHE A 72 -3.47 20.15 2.56
N ARG A 73 -3.35 21.13 1.68
CA ARG A 73 -4.49 21.87 1.13
C ARG A 73 -4.46 21.90 -0.39
N PHE A 74 -5.60 21.62 -1.00
CA PHE A 74 -5.75 21.71 -2.44
C PHE A 74 -6.01 23.13 -2.93
N GLN A 75 -5.45 23.47 -4.08
CA GLN A 75 -5.76 24.64 -4.88
C GLN A 75 -7.21 24.60 -5.37
N GLY A 76 -7.82 25.79 -5.49
CA GLY A 76 -9.18 25.96 -5.98
C GLY A 76 -10.22 25.13 -5.22
N GLY A 77 -11.02 24.36 -5.95
CA GLY A 77 -12.11 23.55 -5.41
C GLY A 77 -11.75 22.08 -5.11
N GLY A 78 -10.48 21.72 -5.11
CA GLY A 78 -10.03 20.34 -4.94
C GLY A 78 -9.90 19.56 -6.25
N LEU A 79 -9.93 18.23 -6.14
CA LEU A 79 -9.64 17.29 -7.21
C LEU A 79 -10.88 17.03 -8.06
N GLY A 80 -10.90 17.57 -9.27
CA GLY A 80 -11.98 17.36 -10.23
C GLY A 80 -13.07 18.44 -10.19
N ILE A 81 -13.69 18.64 -11.36
CA ILE A 81 -14.65 19.73 -11.60
C ILE A 81 -16.07 19.29 -11.25
N SER A 82 -16.44 18.05 -11.58
CA SER A 82 -17.77 17.49 -11.31
C SER A 82 -17.84 16.77 -9.96
N THR A 83 -19.05 16.63 -9.41
CA THR A 83 -19.29 15.88 -8.17
C THR A 83 -18.82 14.43 -8.26
N ALA A 84 -19.08 13.78 -9.40
CA ALA A 84 -18.65 12.40 -9.62
C ALA A 84 -17.12 12.27 -9.66
N ALA A 85 -16.43 13.17 -10.38
CA ALA A 85 -14.97 13.19 -10.42
C ALA A 85 -14.36 13.44 -9.03
N ARG A 86 -14.90 14.41 -8.28
CA ARG A 86 -14.47 14.67 -6.89
C ARG A 86 -14.64 13.44 -6.01
N ARG A 87 -15.78 12.76 -6.13
CA ARG A 87 -16.05 11.55 -5.34
C ARG A 87 -15.05 10.44 -5.66
N SER A 88 -14.80 10.16 -6.95
CA SER A 88 -13.82 9.14 -7.36
C SER A 88 -12.42 9.46 -6.84
N ARG A 89 -11.90 10.65 -7.16
CA ARG A 89 -10.52 11.04 -6.81
C ARG A 89 -10.29 11.15 -5.31
N SER A 90 -11.26 11.68 -4.57
CA SER A 90 -11.16 11.70 -3.10
C SER A 90 -11.25 10.31 -2.50
N CYS A 91 -11.98 9.37 -3.10
CA CYS A 91 -12.01 7.98 -2.66
C CYS A 91 -10.65 7.30 -2.85
N GLU A 92 -10.06 7.37 -4.04
CA GLU A 92 -8.75 6.80 -4.35
C GLU A 92 -7.65 7.39 -3.44
N LEU A 93 -7.68 8.71 -3.21
CA LEU A 93 -6.73 9.35 -2.29
C LEU A 93 -7.00 8.95 -0.83
N GLY A 94 -8.26 8.78 -0.44
CA GLY A 94 -8.64 8.28 0.89
C GLY A 94 -8.12 6.86 1.16
N GLN A 95 -8.16 6.00 0.15
CA GLN A 95 -7.54 4.67 0.15
C GLN A 95 -6.03 4.74 0.37
N ALA A 96 -5.33 5.63 -0.35
CA ALA A 96 -3.91 5.86 -0.14
C ALA A 96 -3.60 6.35 1.29
N PHE A 97 -4.39 7.29 1.84
CA PHE A 97 -4.25 7.75 3.23
C PHE A 97 -4.51 6.64 4.25
N CYS A 98 -5.50 5.79 4.01
CA CYS A 98 -5.78 4.63 4.87
C CYS A 98 -4.57 3.69 4.89
N ARG A 99 -4.10 3.25 3.72
CA ARG A 99 -2.92 2.38 3.61
C ARG A 99 -1.68 3.00 4.25
N TRP A 100 -1.42 4.28 3.97
CA TRP A 100 -0.32 5.02 4.57
C TRP A 100 -0.43 5.11 6.09
N PHE A 101 -1.59 5.47 6.64
CA PHE A 101 -1.77 5.60 8.10
C PHE A 101 -1.60 4.26 8.81
N LEU A 102 -2.23 3.21 8.30
CA LEU A 102 -2.14 1.86 8.87
C LEU A 102 -0.72 1.32 8.78
N HIS A 103 -0.03 1.60 7.67
CA HIS A 103 1.38 1.27 7.49
C HIS A 103 2.25 2.07 8.48
N GLU A 104 2.29 3.37 8.38
CA GLU A 104 3.27 4.18 9.11
C GLU A 104 3.06 4.15 10.63
N HIS A 105 1.81 4.02 11.08
CA HIS A 105 1.49 4.20 12.49
C HIS A 105 0.98 2.96 13.21
N LEU A 106 0.49 1.95 12.48
CA LEU A 106 -0.01 0.70 13.08
C LEU A 106 0.79 -0.54 12.67
N ASN A 107 1.89 -0.39 11.94
CA ASN A 107 2.74 -1.47 11.44
C ASN A 107 2.03 -2.46 10.48
N ILE A 108 0.83 -2.13 10.00
CA ILE A 108 0.08 -2.98 9.07
C ILE A 108 0.68 -2.82 7.67
N THR A 109 1.30 -3.87 7.17
CA THR A 109 2.18 -3.78 5.99
C THR A 109 1.51 -4.34 4.73
N TYR A 110 0.70 -5.39 4.88
CA TYR A 110 0.10 -6.09 3.75
C TYR A 110 -1.38 -5.74 3.60
N PHE A 111 -1.82 -5.55 2.37
CA PHE A 111 -3.17 -5.08 2.02
C PHE A 111 -3.71 -5.90 0.87
N ALA A 112 -4.85 -6.55 1.10
CA ALA A 112 -5.65 -7.22 0.08
C ALA A 112 -7.00 -6.50 -0.04
N HIS A 113 -7.46 -6.22 -1.26
CA HIS A 113 -8.79 -5.65 -1.42
C HIS A 113 -9.84 -6.68 -1.06
N MET A 114 -10.86 -6.27 -0.32
CA MET A 114 -11.96 -7.16 0.05
C MET A 114 -12.66 -7.73 -1.18
N GLY A 115 -12.78 -6.96 -2.26
CA GLY A 115 -13.37 -7.45 -3.52
C GLY A 115 -12.65 -8.65 -4.14
N ASP A 116 -11.35 -8.84 -3.85
CA ASP A 116 -10.57 -9.97 -4.36
C ASP A 116 -10.77 -11.25 -3.54
N LEU A 117 -11.24 -11.12 -2.29
CA LEU A 117 -11.36 -12.19 -1.30
C LEU A 117 -12.81 -12.56 -0.95
N LEU A 118 -13.72 -11.59 -1.05
CA LEU A 118 -15.11 -11.71 -0.61
C LEU A 118 -15.87 -12.74 -1.45
N ASP A 119 -16.67 -13.54 -0.77
CA ASP A 119 -17.55 -14.57 -1.36
C ASP A 119 -16.77 -15.62 -2.18
N ARG A 120 -15.47 -15.71 -1.96
CA ARG A 120 -14.60 -16.75 -2.49
C ARG A 120 -14.18 -17.64 -1.34
N GLN A 121 -14.26 -18.95 -1.56
CA GLN A 121 -13.56 -19.88 -0.70
C GLN A 121 -12.06 -19.58 -0.86
N LEU A 122 -11.37 -19.28 0.24
CA LEU A 122 -9.92 -19.19 0.18
C LEU A 122 -9.41 -20.55 -0.28
N HIS A 123 -8.45 -20.55 -1.20
CA HIS A 123 -7.90 -21.76 -1.80
C HIS A 123 -7.57 -22.83 -0.74
N ARG A 124 -7.59 -24.12 -1.10
CA ARG A 124 -7.34 -25.23 -0.15
C ARG A 124 -6.03 -25.08 0.65
N ALA A 125 -5.02 -24.43 0.06
CA ALA A 125 -3.76 -24.12 0.76
C ALA A 125 -3.95 -23.22 2.00
N PHE A 126 -5.04 -22.44 2.04
CA PHE A 126 -5.46 -21.56 3.12
C PHE A 126 -6.54 -22.21 4.01
N GLY A 127 -6.40 -23.51 4.29
CA GLY A 127 -7.06 -24.14 5.45
C GLY A 127 -8.59 -24.13 5.46
N GLY A 128 -9.26 -23.98 4.31
CA GLY A 128 -10.73 -24.06 4.21
C GLY A 128 -11.49 -22.89 4.84
N CYS A 129 -10.80 -21.80 5.17
CA CYS A 129 -11.43 -20.60 5.74
C CYS A 129 -12.13 -19.78 4.65
N SER A 130 -13.13 -18.99 5.04
CA SER A 130 -13.85 -18.16 4.07
C SER A 130 -14.23 -16.80 4.63
N ILE A 131 -14.30 -15.83 3.71
CA ILE A 131 -14.78 -14.48 4.01
C ILE A 131 -16.01 -14.27 3.16
N SER A 132 -17.15 -14.08 3.81
CA SER A 132 -18.43 -13.96 3.12
C SER A 132 -19.20 -12.74 3.56
N ARG A 133 -20.07 -12.27 2.67
CA ARG A 133 -21.01 -11.21 2.98
C ARG A 133 -22.18 -11.76 3.79
N SER A 134 -22.41 -11.19 4.98
CA SER A 134 -23.56 -11.57 5.83
C SER A 134 -24.83 -10.77 5.49
N LYS A 135 -24.68 -9.57 4.90
CA LYS A 135 -25.78 -8.65 4.55
C LYS A 135 -25.47 -7.83 3.31
N SER A 136 -26.50 -7.39 2.58
CA SER A 136 -26.35 -6.50 1.42
C SER A 136 -25.74 -5.13 1.79
N GLY A 137 -25.11 -4.49 0.80
CA GLY A 137 -24.49 -3.16 0.94
C GLY A 137 -22.96 -3.21 1.05
N ASP A 138 -22.33 -2.04 1.07
CA ASP A 138 -20.87 -1.90 1.06
C ASP A 138 -20.20 -2.63 2.25
N THR A 139 -19.06 -3.26 1.96
CA THR A 139 -18.17 -3.94 2.92
C THR A 139 -16.89 -3.13 3.07
N PRO A 140 -16.09 -3.36 4.13
CA PRO A 140 -14.77 -2.73 4.26
C PRO A 140 -13.95 -2.84 2.98
N ASP A 141 -13.12 -1.84 2.70
CA ASP A 141 -12.26 -1.82 1.50
C ASP A 141 -11.17 -2.91 1.50
N TYR A 142 -10.60 -3.25 2.66
CA TYR A 142 -9.42 -4.11 2.78
C TYR A 142 -9.51 -5.19 3.85
N PHE A 143 -8.81 -6.29 3.56
CA PHE A 143 -8.31 -7.21 4.56
C PHE A 143 -6.79 -7.10 4.62
N CYS A 144 -6.26 -6.79 5.80
CA CYS A 144 -4.88 -6.35 6.00
C CYS A 144 -4.15 -7.25 6.99
N ALA A 145 -2.82 -7.26 6.93
CA ALA A 145 -1.99 -8.00 7.86
C ALA A 145 -0.78 -7.17 8.32
N GLU A 146 -0.49 -7.23 9.63
CA GLU A 146 0.80 -6.81 10.21
C GLU A 146 1.84 -7.90 9.98
N SER A 147 1.44 -9.15 10.23
CA SER A 147 2.23 -10.36 10.05
C SER A 147 1.33 -11.53 9.64
N VAL A 148 1.92 -12.70 9.37
CA VAL A 148 1.14 -13.93 9.14
C VAL A 148 0.11 -14.19 10.26
N ASP A 149 0.42 -13.88 11.52
CA ASP A 149 -0.45 -14.19 12.67
C ASP A 149 -1.38 -13.04 13.10
N ARG A 150 -1.34 -11.89 12.41
CA ARG A 150 -2.08 -10.69 12.82
C ARG A 150 -2.76 -10.01 11.65
N VAL A 151 -4.09 -10.14 11.63
CA VAL A 151 -4.93 -9.66 10.53
C VAL A 151 -6.02 -8.70 11.02
N PHE A 152 -6.43 -7.79 10.13
CA PHE A 152 -7.31 -6.68 10.43
C PHE A 152 -8.20 -6.38 9.23
N LEU A 153 -9.44 -5.96 9.45
CA LEU A 153 -10.26 -5.32 8.43
C LEU A 153 -9.93 -3.82 8.37
N ALA A 154 -10.01 -3.21 7.20
CA ALA A 154 -9.89 -1.76 7.09
C ALA A 154 -10.87 -1.17 6.09
N GLU A 155 -11.37 0.01 6.46
CA GLU A 155 -12.30 0.79 5.69
C GLU A 155 -11.71 2.17 5.41
N ALA A 156 -11.68 2.57 4.15
CA ALA A 156 -11.02 3.79 3.70
C ALA A 156 -12.03 4.79 3.15
N LYS A 157 -11.92 6.04 3.61
CA LYS A 157 -12.81 7.11 3.14
C LYS A 157 -12.04 8.38 2.89
N GLY A 158 -12.34 9.04 1.77
CA GLY A 158 -11.85 10.37 1.47
C GLY A 158 -12.97 11.24 0.91
N ARG A 159 -13.01 12.52 1.30
CA ARG A 159 -14.05 13.48 0.89
C ARG A 159 -13.67 14.92 1.21
N TYR A 160 -14.46 15.86 0.69
CA TYR A 160 -14.33 17.30 0.97
C TYR A 160 -15.31 17.80 2.05
N THR A 161 -16.44 17.10 2.21
CA THR A 161 -17.47 17.49 3.18
C THR A 161 -17.04 17.19 4.61
N SER A 162 -17.60 17.95 5.56
CA SER A 162 -17.33 17.76 6.99
C SER A 162 -17.67 16.33 7.44
N ILE A 163 -16.85 15.80 8.34
CA ILE A 163 -17.06 14.51 9.02
C ILE A 163 -16.58 14.58 10.45
N GLY A 164 -17.16 13.74 11.29
CA GLY A 164 -16.78 13.56 12.68
C GLY A 164 -17.25 12.19 13.17
N PHE A 165 -16.69 11.73 14.30
CA PHE A 165 -17.03 10.40 14.84
C PHE A 165 -18.52 10.24 15.19
N ALA A 166 -19.25 11.33 15.45
CA ALA A 166 -20.66 11.28 15.80
C ALA A 166 -21.61 11.51 14.60
N THR A 167 -21.11 11.57 13.37
CA THR A 167 -21.97 11.80 12.20
C THR A 167 -22.54 10.49 11.67
N LYS A 168 -23.75 10.57 11.09
CA LYS A 168 -24.45 9.41 10.51
C LYS A 168 -23.63 8.70 9.43
N GLU A 169 -22.85 9.46 8.66
CA GLU A 169 -21.96 8.89 7.65
C GLU A 169 -20.87 8.02 8.29
N PHE A 170 -20.30 8.45 9.41
CA PHE A 170 -19.28 7.67 10.12
C PHE A 170 -19.88 6.42 10.74
N ASP A 171 -21.09 6.52 11.31
CA ASP A 171 -21.86 5.34 11.76
C ASP A 171 -22.08 4.34 10.62
N GLY A 172 -22.48 4.82 9.44
CA GLY A 172 -22.66 3.96 8.27
C GLY A 172 -21.39 3.23 7.85
N TRP A 173 -20.20 3.79 8.09
CA TRP A 173 -18.91 3.11 7.85
C TRP A 173 -18.61 2.06 8.91
N ARG A 174 -18.89 2.33 10.19
CA ARG A 174 -18.80 1.33 11.26
C ARG A 174 -19.69 0.12 10.98
N GLU A 175 -20.90 0.37 10.48
CA GLU A 175 -21.86 -0.69 10.16
C GLU A 175 -21.38 -1.65 9.06
N GLN A 176 -20.45 -1.24 8.19
CA GLN A 176 -19.94 -2.12 7.14
C GLN A 176 -19.21 -3.34 7.71
N PHE A 177 -18.57 -3.20 8.87
CA PHE A 177 -17.90 -4.31 9.56
C PHE A 177 -18.89 -5.39 10.01
N ASN A 178 -20.18 -5.04 10.17
CA ASN A 178 -21.23 -6.00 10.51
C ASN A 178 -21.75 -6.78 9.29
N ARG A 179 -21.30 -6.44 8.09
CA ARG A 179 -21.73 -7.05 6.81
C ARG A 179 -20.75 -8.08 6.27
N VAL A 180 -19.61 -8.26 6.95
CA VAL A 180 -18.61 -9.28 6.63
C VAL A 180 -18.57 -10.28 7.77
N GLN A 181 -18.43 -11.55 7.40
CA GLN A 181 -18.25 -12.66 8.32
C GLN A 181 -16.99 -13.41 7.92
N VAL A 182 -16.10 -13.62 8.89
CA VAL A 182 -14.93 -14.47 8.73
C VAL A 182 -15.25 -15.81 9.38
N LEU A 183 -15.23 -16.87 8.59
CA LEU A 183 -15.56 -18.23 9.01
C LEU A 183 -14.30 -19.08 9.03
N ASP A 184 -14.13 -19.86 10.10
CA ASP A 184 -13.11 -20.90 10.14
C ASP A 184 -13.50 -22.14 9.31
N ALA A 185 -12.62 -23.14 9.26
CA ALA A 185 -12.84 -24.37 8.52
C ALA A 185 -14.09 -25.17 8.98
N ALA A 186 -14.57 -24.94 10.21
CA ALA A 186 -15.78 -25.56 10.75
C ALA A 186 -17.03 -24.71 10.51
N GLY A 187 -16.90 -23.57 9.82
CA GLY A 187 -18.00 -22.62 9.58
C GLY A 187 -18.34 -21.75 10.80
N ILE A 188 -17.46 -21.66 11.80
CA ILE A 188 -17.73 -20.87 13.01
C ILE A 188 -17.30 -19.42 12.78
N PRO A 189 -18.15 -18.42 13.13
CA PRO A 189 -17.83 -17.01 12.93
C PRO A 189 -16.78 -16.49 13.91
N ARG A 190 -15.79 -15.77 13.36
CA ARG A 190 -14.68 -15.17 14.11
C ARG A 190 -14.69 -13.65 14.00
N SER A 191 -14.43 -13.01 15.15
CA SER A 191 -14.30 -11.56 15.23
C SER A 191 -12.89 -11.16 14.80
N VAL A 192 -12.86 -10.17 13.91
CA VAL A 192 -11.64 -9.56 13.38
C VAL A 192 -11.61 -8.10 13.79
N LYS A 193 -10.46 -7.64 14.26
CA LYS A 193 -10.25 -6.24 14.58
C LYS A 193 -10.32 -5.37 13.31
N GLY A 194 -10.86 -4.16 13.42
CA GLY A 194 -11.14 -3.29 12.28
C GLY A 194 -10.52 -1.90 12.43
N HIS A 195 -10.30 -1.21 11.32
CA HIS A 195 -9.89 0.19 11.29
C HIS A 195 -10.72 0.98 10.29
N VAL A 196 -11.36 2.06 10.73
CA VAL A 196 -11.94 3.06 9.81
C VAL A 196 -10.96 4.22 9.75
N VAL A 197 -10.44 4.52 8.55
CA VAL A 197 -9.61 5.70 8.31
C VAL A 197 -10.33 6.61 7.32
N ALA A 198 -10.71 7.79 7.80
CA ALA A 198 -11.47 8.75 7.03
C ALA A 198 -10.74 10.10 6.95
N THR A 199 -10.47 10.55 5.73
CA THR A 199 -9.79 11.82 5.47
C THR A 199 -10.76 12.84 4.89
N ARG A 200 -10.86 13.99 5.57
CA ARG A 200 -11.47 15.20 5.02
C ARG A 200 -10.38 16.06 4.41
N PHE A 201 -10.47 16.34 3.12
CA PHE A 201 -9.56 17.22 2.40
C PHE A 201 -10.03 18.67 2.45
N ALA A 202 -9.13 19.58 2.84
CA ALA A 202 -9.33 21.02 2.76
C ALA A 202 -8.89 21.58 1.40
N THR A 203 -9.55 22.66 0.98
CA THR A 203 -9.30 23.37 -0.27
C THR A 203 -9.08 24.87 -0.01
N GLU A 204 -8.65 25.62 -1.02
CA GLU A 204 -8.58 27.09 -0.95
C GLU A 204 -9.95 27.75 -0.75
N ARG A 205 -11.04 27.08 -1.14
CA ARG A 205 -12.40 27.60 -0.93
C ARG A 205 -12.85 27.51 0.52
N ASP A 206 -12.22 26.66 1.32
CA ASP A 206 -12.49 26.56 2.75
C ASP A 206 -11.82 27.72 3.51
N SER A 207 -12.38 28.10 4.65
CA SER A 207 -11.72 29.08 5.53
C SER A 207 -10.38 28.56 6.05
N ALA A 208 -9.48 29.47 6.45
CA ALA A 208 -8.16 29.12 6.98
C ALA A 208 -8.21 28.20 8.23
N VAL A 209 -9.32 28.21 8.97
CA VAL A 209 -9.54 27.39 10.18
C VAL A 209 -9.80 25.91 9.83
N VAL A 210 -10.42 25.66 8.67
CA VAL A 210 -10.71 24.33 8.17
C VAL A 210 -9.44 23.74 7.59
N ARG A 211 -8.90 22.67 8.19
CA ARG A 211 -7.70 21.97 7.70
C ARG A 211 -8.02 20.54 7.31
N THR A 212 -7.17 19.96 6.44
CA THR A 212 -7.27 18.53 6.14
C THR A 212 -7.14 17.74 7.44
N THR A 213 -8.06 16.82 7.66
CA THR A 213 -8.21 16.09 8.93
C THR A 213 -8.34 14.60 8.63
N LEU A 214 -7.50 13.79 9.26
CA LEU A 214 -7.63 12.34 9.27
C LEU A 214 -8.28 11.92 10.59
N LEU A 215 -9.37 11.16 10.48
CA LEU A 215 -10.07 10.55 11.59
C LEU A 215 -9.84 9.04 11.50
N ALA A 216 -9.26 8.46 12.55
CA ALA A 216 -9.11 7.02 12.66
C ALA A 216 -9.92 6.48 13.85
N GLU A 217 -10.64 5.39 13.62
CA GLU A 217 -11.31 4.63 14.67
C GLU A 217 -10.94 3.14 14.56
N ASP A 218 -10.87 2.49 15.72
CA ASP A 218 -10.57 1.07 15.89
C ASP A 218 -11.85 0.27 16.24
N PRO A 219 -12.82 0.06 15.31
CA PRO A 219 -13.98 -0.78 15.56
C PRO A 219 -13.63 -2.27 15.56
N GLN A 220 -14.50 -3.10 16.12
CA GLN A 220 -14.38 -4.56 16.07
C GLN A 220 -15.51 -5.16 15.23
N SER A 221 -15.22 -6.12 14.35
CA SER A 221 -16.27 -6.86 13.62
C SER A 221 -16.98 -7.87 14.53
N PRO A 222 -18.23 -8.25 14.22
CA PRO A 222 -18.94 -9.28 14.97
C PRO A 222 -18.24 -10.64 14.91
N GLY A 223 -18.38 -11.43 15.97
CA GLY A 223 -17.95 -12.82 15.99
C GLY A 223 -17.94 -13.38 17.41
N GLU A 224 -18.07 -14.69 17.53
CA GLU A 224 -18.18 -15.35 18.84
C GLU A 224 -16.84 -15.43 19.56
N ARG A 225 -15.75 -15.54 18.78
CA ARG A 225 -14.38 -15.68 19.28
C ARG A 225 -13.41 -14.85 18.44
N PRO A 226 -12.33 -14.31 19.01
CA PRO A 226 -11.27 -13.68 18.22
C PRO A 226 -10.61 -14.70 17.29
N LEU A 227 -9.92 -14.19 16.26
CA LEU A 227 -8.96 -14.98 15.50
C LEU A 227 -7.79 -15.40 16.39
N ASP A 228 -7.40 -16.66 16.30
CA ASP A 228 -6.30 -17.24 17.08
C ASP A 228 -5.41 -18.16 16.23
N GLY A 229 -4.16 -18.30 16.70
CA GLY A 229 -3.17 -19.28 16.22
C GLY A 229 -3.17 -19.54 14.72
N GLU A 230 -3.41 -20.80 14.35
CA GLU A 230 -3.33 -21.29 12.97
C GLU A 230 -4.31 -20.59 12.03
N LEU A 231 -5.48 -20.19 12.51
CA LEU A 231 -6.48 -19.54 11.69
C LEU A 231 -6.01 -18.14 11.26
N ALA A 232 -5.44 -17.38 12.20
CA ALA A 232 -4.85 -16.08 11.88
C ALA A 232 -3.73 -16.25 10.86
N ARG A 233 -2.85 -17.26 11.06
CA ARG A 233 -1.73 -17.61 10.16
C ARG A 233 -2.16 -17.87 8.73
N VAL A 234 -3.21 -18.66 8.57
CA VAL A 234 -3.82 -19.02 7.29
C VAL A 234 -4.36 -17.78 6.56
N LEU A 235 -5.13 -16.94 7.26
CA LEU A 235 -5.69 -15.72 6.68
C LEU A 235 -4.60 -14.69 6.36
N GLY A 236 -3.62 -14.53 7.25
CA GLY A 236 -2.49 -13.63 7.05
C GLY A 236 -1.65 -14.04 5.84
N SER A 237 -1.41 -15.34 5.66
CA SER A 237 -0.77 -15.86 4.45
C SER A 237 -1.56 -15.52 3.18
N ALA A 238 -2.88 -15.62 3.19
CA ALA A 238 -3.71 -15.28 2.04
C ALA A 238 -3.64 -13.77 1.72
N ILE A 239 -3.63 -12.91 2.75
CA ILE A 239 -3.50 -11.46 2.61
C ILE A 239 -2.12 -11.10 2.03
N ILE A 240 -1.05 -11.70 2.56
CA ILE A 240 0.33 -11.50 2.07
C ILE A 240 0.45 -11.95 0.61
N GLY A 241 -0.08 -13.13 0.27
CA GLY A 241 -0.12 -13.62 -1.11
C GLY A 241 -0.87 -12.68 -2.04
N SER A 242 -2.07 -12.24 -1.66
CA SER A 242 -2.85 -11.28 -2.45
C SER A 242 -2.11 -9.95 -2.63
N HIS A 243 -1.48 -9.43 -1.57
CA HIS A 243 -0.69 -8.20 -1.62
C HIS A 243 0.48 -8.32 -2.62
N TYR A 244 1.31 -9.36 -2.49
CA TYR A 244 2.44 -9.56 -3.39
C TYR A 244 2.03 -10.00 -4.80
N SER A 245 0.83 -10.56 -5.00
CA SER A 245 0.33 -10.87 -6.35
C SER A 245 0.27 -9.62 -7.23
N ARG A 246 -0.18 -8.49 -6.66
CA ARG A 246 -0.27 -7.20 -7.36
C ARG A 246 1.10 -6.59 -7.61
N ILE A 247 2.05 -6.80 -6.70
CA ILE A 247 3.44 -6.39 -6.88
C ILE A 247 4.10 -7.22 -8.00
N ALA A 248 3.86 -8.53 -8.03
CA ALA A 248 4.35 -9.41 -9.09
C ALA A 248 3.78 -9.04 -10.47
N GLU A 249 2.51 -8.63 -10.55
CA GLU A 249 1.93 -8.10 -11.80
C GLU A 249 2.65 -6.85 -12.32
N LYS A 250 3.07 -5.96 -11.41
CA LYS A 250 3.85 -4.76 -11.75
C LYS A 250 5.28 -5.08 -12.18
N LEU A 251 5.84 -6.19 -11.71
CA LEU A 251 7.14 -6.70 -12.12
C LEU A 251 7.08 -7.54 -13.41
N ASP A 252 5.91 -7.61 -14.05
CA ASP A 252 5.62 -8.44 -15.21
C ASP A 252 5.91 -9.94 -14.97
N GLN A 253 5.54 -10.43 -13.78
CA GLN A 253 5.65 -11.83 -13.38
C GLN A 253 4.25 -12.48 -13.27
N PRO A 254 3.52 -12.66 -14.39
CA PRO A 254 2.10 -13.07 -14.35
C PRO A 254 1.88 -14.46 -13.74
N LEU A 255 2.79 -15.41 -13.96
CA LEU A 255 2.67 -16.76 -13.40
C LEU A 255 2.92 -16.77 -11.89
N LEU A 256 3.90 -16.01 -11.41
CA LEU A 256 4.13 -15.81 -9.98
C LEU A 256 2.94 -15.08 -9.33
N ALA A 257 2.40 -14.04 -9.99
CA ALA A 257 1.23 -13.33 -9.51
C ALA A 257 0.01 -14.24 -9.38
N ALA A 258 -0.25 -15.08 -10.39
CA ALA A 258 -1.33 -16.06 -10.34
C ALA A 258 -1.11 -17.10 -9.23
N ALA A 259 0.12 -17.56 -9.04
CA ALA A 259 0.45 -18.48 -7.95
C ALA A 259 0.16 -17.88 -6.57
N LEU A 260 0.62 -16.64 -6.34
CA LEU A 260 0.41 -15.89 -5.11
C LEU A 260 -1.06 -15.60 -4.81
N ARG A 261 -1.81 -15.12 -5.82
CA ARG A 261 -3.22 -14.77 -5.70
C ARG A 261 -4.07 -15.98 -5.32
N ASN A 262 -3.76 -17.12 -5.93
CA ASN A 262 -4.54 -18.33 -5.76
C ASN A 262 -3.97 -19.26 -4.68
N GLY A 263 -2.84 -18.94 -4.05
CA GLY A 263 -2.19 -19.82 -3.09
C GLY A 263 -1.87 -21.19 -3.67
N VAL A 264 -1.38 -21.23 -4.91
CA VAL A 264 -0.98 -22.49 -5.58
C VAL A 264 0.54 -22.56 -5.67
N THR A 265 1.08 -23.77 -5.58
CA THR A 265 2.51 -23.99 -5.72
C THR A 265 2.96 -23.66 -7.14
N LEU A 266 4.02 -22.87 -7.28
CA LEU A 266 4.68 -22.60 -8.54
C LEU A 266 5.61 -23.79 -8.88
N PRO A 267 5.36 -24.53 -9.97
CA PRO A 267 6.21 -25.66 -10.35
C PRO A 267 7.65 -25.24 -10.60
N PRO A 268 8.65 -26.09 -10.28
CA PRO A 268 10.06 -25.77 -10.46
C PRO A 268 10.46 -25.56 -11.94
N GLU A 269 9.68 -26.08 -12.89
CA GLU A 269 9.86 -25.88 -14.32
C GLU A 269 9.47 -24.46 -14.77
N ILE A 270 8.65 -23.74 -13.99
CA ILE A 270 8.32 -22.35 -14.26
C ILE A 270 9.46 -21.47 -13.78
N LEU A 271 10.19 -20.93 -14.76
CA LEU A 271 11.27 -19.98 -14.55
C LEU A 271 10.70 -18.62 -14.12
N VAL A 272 11.35 -18.00 -13.12
CA VAL A 272 11.08 -16.62 -12.71
C VAL A 272 12.27 -15.76 -13.15
N PRO A 273 12.28 -15.26 -14.40
CA PRO A 273 13.37 -14.44 -14.91
C PRO A 273 13.34 -13.06 -14.26
N VAL A 274 14.48 -12.62 -13.73
CA VAL A 274 14.59 -11.34 -13.02
C VAL A 274 15.86 -10.59 -13.42
N VAL A 275 15.81 -9.27 -13.28
CA VAL A 275 16.98 -8.40 -13.31
C VAL A 275 17.22 -7.89 -11.90
N VAL A 276 18.45 -8.03 -11.41
CA VAL A 276 18.88 -7.47 -10.13
C VAL A 276 19.48 -6.09 -10.40
N TRP A 277 19.01 -5.12 -9.64
CA TRP A 277 19.40 -3.72 -9.68
C TRP A 277 20.02 -3.32 -8.35
N GLU A 278 21.03 -2.46 -8.42
CA GLU A 278 21.67 -1.85 -7.27
C GLU A 278 21.32 -0.36 -7.21
N LEU A 279 20.88 0.11 -6.04
CA LEU A 279 20.68 1.52 -5.80
C LEU A 279 22.05 2.21 -5.69
N ALA A 280 22.28 3.23 -6.52
CA ALA A 280 23.54 3.97 -6.58
C ALA A 280 23.58 5.17 -5.60
N MET A 281 22.44 5.53 -5.01
CA MET A 281 22.28 6.72 -4.20
C MET A 281 22.58 6.46 -2.71
N PRO A 282 23.50 7.20 -2.07
CA PRO A 282 23.69 7.15 -0.63
C PRO A 282 22.44 7.56 0.15
N PRO A 283 22.28 7.11 1.40
CA PRO A 283 23.07 6.12 2.13
C PRO A 283 22.70 4.67 1.80
N PHE A 284 21.70 4.45 0.94
CA PHE A 284 21.26 3.11 0.54
C PHE A 284 22.05 2.53 -0.62
N LYS A 285 23.22 3.11 -0.91
CA LYS A 285 24.10 2.65 -1.96
C LYS A 285 24.44 1.18 -1.72
N GLY A 286 24.32 0.35 -2.76
CA GLY A 286 24.60 -1.08 -2.67
C GLY A 286 23.40 -1.95 -2.28
N ARG A 287 22.25 -1.36 -1.92
CA ARG A 287 21.02 -2.14 -1.72
C ARG A 287 20.53 -2.72 -3.05
N ARG A 288 20.11 -3.98 -3.02
CA ARG A 288 19.74 -4.76 -4.21
C ARG A 288 18.24 -5.00 -4.30
N PHE A 289 17.72 -4.91 -5.51
CA PHE A 289 16.31 -5.03 -5.81
C PHE A 289 16.10 -5.90 -7.05
N VAL A 290 15.12 -6.77 -7.01
CA VAL A 290 14.54 -7.38 -8.21
C VAL A 290 13.56 -6.37 -8.79
N GLY A 291 13.75 -5.97 -10.05
CA GLY A 291 12.96 -4.87 -10.60
C GLY A 291 13.13 -4.63 -12.09
N GLY A 292 12.53 -3.53 -12.51
CA GLY A 292 12.61 -3.01 -13.87
C GLY A 292 12.23 -1.54 -13.90
N TYR A 293 12.16 -0.98 -15.11
CA TYR A 293 11.74 0.40 -15.29
C TYR A 293 10.65 0.53 -16.34
N PHE A 294 9.80 1.54 -16.15
CA PHE A 294 8.78 1.98 -17.11
C PHE A 294 9.26 3.24 -17.80
N SER A 295 9.35 3.22 -19.13
CA SER A 295 9.71 4.40 -19.93
C SER A 295 8.47 4.94 -20.66
N PRO A 296 8.26 6.27 -20.68
CA PRO A 296 7.24 6.93 -21.51
C PRO A 296 7.51 6.88 -23.00
N ASP A 297 8.76 6.73 -23.39
CA ASP A 297 9.14 6.59 -24.78
C ASP A 297 9.65 5.17 -25.03
N ASP A 298 9.54 4.72 -26.28
CA ASP A 298 10.12 3.43 -26.74
C ASP A 298 11.66 3.43 -26.69
N THR A 299 12.28 4.55 -26.33
CA THR A 299 13.72 4.62 -26.13
C THR A 299 14.07 3.95 -24.78
N PRO A 300 14.86 2.87 -24.78
CA PRO A 300 15.21 2.20 -23.54
C PRO A 300 16.12 3.09 -22.69
N ALA A 301 15.90 3.15 -21.38
CA ALA A 301 16.72 3.95 -20.47
C ALA A 301 18.15 3.40 -20.32
N PHE A 302 18.35 2.13 -20.66
CA PHE A 302 19.63 1.43 -20.62
C PHE A 302 19.82 0.63 -21.91
N ARG A 303 21.07 0.51 -22.37
CA ARG A 303 21.45 -0.33 -23.51
C ARG A 303 22.65 -1.18 -23.14
N VAL A 304 22.79 -2.34 -23.78
CA VAL A 304 23.99 -3.16 -23.66
C VAL A 304 24.99 -2.71 -24.72
N MET A 305 26.18 -2.27 -24.31
CA MET A 305 27.31 -1.95 -25.17
C MET A 305 28.51 -2.78 -24.72
N ASP A 306 29.08 -3.59 -25.61
CA ASP A 306 30.23 -4.46 -25.33
C ASP A 306 30.04 -5.34 -24.07
N GLY A 307 28.84 -5.91 -23.92
CA GLY A 307 28.47 -6.74 -22.76
C GLY A 307 28.26 -5.97 -21.46
N LYS A 308 28.39 -4.64 -21.46
CA LYS A 308 28.14 -3.77 -20.29
C LYS A 308 26.82 -3.04 -20.44
N VAL A 309 26.06 -2.97 -19.36
CA VAL A 309 24.85 -2.15 -19.33
C VAL A 309 25.25 -0.69 -19.09
N VAL A 310 24.91 0.18 -20.04
CA VAL A 310 25.17 1.62 -19.97
C VAL A 310 23.86 2.40 -20.02
N ALA A 311 23.78 3.46 -19.21
CA ALA A 311 22.65 4.38 -19.26
C ALA A 311 22.57 5.04 -20.65
N ASN A 312 21.39 5.01 -21.25
CA ASN A 312 21.13 5.56 -22.57
C ASN A 312 20.95 7.08 -22.50
N ARG A 313 22.04 7.81 -22.27
CA ARG A 313 22.08 9.28 -22.26
C ARG A 313 22.28 9.86 -23.67
N ASN A 314 21.62 9.27 -24.69
CA ASN A 314 21.82 9.64 -26.10
C ASN A 314 21.24 11.01 -26.46
N ASP A 315 21.61 12.09 -25.79
CA ASP A 315 21.64 13.48 -26.26
C ASP A 315 21.79 14.39 -25.03
N PRO A 316 23.01 14.83 -24.68
CA PRO A 316 23.23 15.72 -23.54
C PRO A 316 22.66 17.13 -23.73
N LEU A 317 22.23 17.50 -24.95
CA LEU A 317 21.63 18.80 -25.26
C LEU A 317 20.11 18.79 -25.11
N ARG A 318 19.49 17.61 -25.04
CA ARG A 318 18.04 17.45 -24.95
C ARG A 318 17.57 17.46 -23.49
N LEU A 319 16.95 18.56 -23.07
CA LEU A 319 16.48 18.78 -21.69
C LEU A 319 15.08 18.21 -21.39
N ASP A 320 14.29 17.90 -22.41
CA ASP A 320 12.88 17.47 -22.31
C ASP A 320 12.70 15.94 -22.29
N ARG A 321 13.78 15.15 -22.12
CA ARG A 321 13.63 13.69 -22.12
C ARG A 321 12.85 13.22 -20.90
N PRO A 322 11.74 12.50 -21.12
CA PRO A 322 10.94 12.05 -20.02
C PRO A 322 11.65 10.91 -19.28
N ARG A 323 11.71 11.02 -17.94
CA ARG A 323 12.46 10.09 -17.10
C ARG A 323 11.71 8.76 -16.97
N ALA A 324 12.46 7.66 -16.92
CA ALA A 324 11.90 6.35 -16.64
C ALA A 324 11.67 6.17 -15.13
N THR A 325 10.63 5.41 -14.76
CA THR A 325 10.31 5.07 -13.37
C THR A 325 10.82 3.68 -13.06
N PHE A 326 11.71 3.53 -12.10
CA PHE A 326 12.04 2.23 -11.54
C PHE A 326 10.95 1.75 -10.58
N PHE A 327 10.65 0.45 -10.64
CA PHE A 327 9.89 -0.26 -9.64
C PHE A 327 10.57 -1.60 -9.34
N GLY A 328 10.66 -1.94 -8.06
CA GLY A 328 11.31 -3.17 -7.62
C GLY A 328 10.87 -3.62 -6.24
N VAL A 329 11.37 -4.78 -5.84
CA VAL A 329 11.27 -5.36 -4.49
C VAL A 329 12.66 -5.74 -4.03
N GLU A 330 12.99 -5.51 -2.76
CA GLU A 330 14.29 -5.90 -2.21
C GLU A 330 14.59 -7.38 -2.47
N GLU A 331 15.82 -7.67 -2.88
CA GLU A 331 16.20 -8.97 -3.46
C GLU A 331 15.92 -10.14 -2.49
N LYS A 332 16.25 -10.01 -1.21
CA LYS A 332 16.02 -11.09 -0.22
C LYS A 332 14.54 -11.33 0.01
N ILE A 333 13.74 -10.28 0.12
CA ILE A 333 12.29 -10.39 0.25
C ILE A 333 11.69 -11.06 -1.00
N PHE A 334 12.12 -10.65 -2.20
CA PHE A 334 11.65 -11.28 -3.44
C PHE A 334 11.98 -12.78 -3.51
N ARG A 335 13.19 -13.17 -3.09
CA ARG A 335 13.57 -14.59 -3.00
C ARG A 335 12.72 -15.37 -1.99
N GLN A 336 12.37 -14.77 -0.85
CA GLN A 336 11.46 -15.41 0.12
C GLN A 336 10.06 -15.61 -0.47
N ILE A 337 9.55 -14.63 -1.25
CA ILE A 337 8.27 -14.74 -1.95
C ILE A 337 8.28 -15.91 -2.94
N VAL A 338 9.31 -16.01 -3.79
CA VAL A 338 9.45 -17.11 -4.75
C VAL A 338 9.57 -18.46 -4.04
N SER A 339 10.35 -18.51 -2.95
CA SER A 339 10.53 -19.73 -2.15
C SER A 339 9.21 -20.21 -1.54
N ALA A 340 8.42 -19.31 -0.94
CA ALA A 340 7.11 -19.64 -0.37
C ALA A 340 6.13 -20.16 -1.43
N CYS A 341 6.15 -19.57 -2.63
CA CYS A 341 5.37 -20.08 -3.76
C CYS A 341 5.82 -21.46 -4.24
N ARG A 342 7.11 -21.81 -4.15
CA ARG A 342 7.64 -23.09 -4.62
C ARG A 342 7.46 -24.24 -3.63
N SER A 343 7.38 -23.95 -2.34
CA SER A 343 7.26 -24.98 -1.31
C SER A 343 5.80 -25.41 -1.10
N THR A 344 5.02 -24.57 -0.42
CA THR A 344 3.69 -24.90 0.09
C THR A 344 2.59 -24.05 -0.55
N GLY A 345 2.97 -23.03 -1.36
CA GLY A 345 2.01 -22.06 -1.90
C GLY A 345 1.45 -21.12 -0.82
N ARG A 346 2.03 -21.12 0.38
CA ARG A 346 1.64 -20.30 1.54
C ARG A 346 2.86 -19.77 2.28
N PHE A 347 2.64 -18.74 3.08
CA PHE A 347 3.64 -18.14 3.94
C PHE A 347 3.52 -18.77 5.34
N ASP A 348 4.35 -19.77 5.60
CA ASP A 348 4.39 -20.43 6.91
C ASP A 348 5.15 -19.60 7.96
N GLU A 349 6.05 -18.74 7.52
CA GLU A 349 6.88 -17.85 8.33
C GLU A 349 6.71 -16.40 7.89
N GLN A 350 6.99 -15.48 8.83
CA GLN A 350 6.99 -14.06 8.55
C GLN A 350 8.11 -13.69 7.56
N LEU A 351 7.74 -12.99 6.48
CA LEU A 351 8.71 -12.43 5.55
C LEU A 351 9.55 -11.36 6.23
N ASN A 352 10.81 -11.23 5.78
CA ASN A 352 11.63 -10.10 6.18
C ASN A 352 10.93 -8.81 5.79
N GLN A 353 11.08 -7.79 6.63
CA GLN A 353 10.61 -6.45 6.35
C GLN A 353 11.81 -5.51 6.34
N LEU A 354 11.73 -4.47 5.54
CA LEU A 354 12.68 -3.37 5.67
C LEU A 354 12.34 -2.57 6.92
N GLU A 355 13.38 -2.09 7.62
CA GLU A 355 13.20 -1.08 8.65
C GLU A 355 12.52 0.16 8.05
N ASN A 356 11.89 0.99 8.88
CA ASN A 356 11.40 2.28 8.39
C ASN A 356 12.60 3.14 8.00
N ILE A 357 12.64 3.52 6.71
CA ILE A 357 13.74 4.26 6.13
C ILE A 357 13.31 5.72 5.97
N GLU A 358 14.03 6.63 6.63
CA GLU A 358 13.77 8.07 6.48
C GLU A 358 13.94 8.51 5.02
N PRO A 359 13.10 9.42 4.51
CA PRO A 359 13.23 9.91 3.14
C PRO A 359 14.49 10.76 2.97
N ILE A 360 15.35 10.37 2.03
CA ILE A 360 16.63 11.07 1.78
C ILE A 360 16.57 11.86 0.49
N TYR A 361 15.82 11.32 -0.46
CA TYR A 361 15.45 11.98 -1.68
C TYR A 361 13.95 11.80 -1.83
N SER A 362 13.23 12.91 -1.97
CA SER A 362 11.77 12.86 -2.01
C SER A 362 11.24 12.09 -3.22
N GLY A 363 12.03 11.97 -4.30
CA GLY A 363 11.68 11.18 -5.46
C GLY A 363 11.94 9.67 -5.30
N ILE A 364 12.38 9.15 -4.16
CA ILE A 364 12.45 7.71 -3.92
C ILE A 364 11.58 7.37 -2.72
N SER A 365 10.71 6.38 -2.89
CA SER A 365 9.90 5.83 -1.81
C SER A 365 10.12 4.33 -1.71
N MET A 366 10.36 3.86 -0.50
CA MET A 366 10.56 2.45 -0.16
C MET A 366 9.68 2.11 1.03
N LEU A 367 8.98 0.98 0.97
CA LEU A 367 8.06 0.54 2.01
C LEU A 367 8.60 -0.72 2.70
N ARG A 368 8.07 -1.00 3.90
CA ARG A 368 8.46 -2.17 4.71
C ARG A 368 8.22 -3.52 4.03
N ASP A 369 7.29 -3.59 3.08
CA ASP A 369 7.06 -4.78 2.24
C ASP A 369 8.20 -5.04 1.24
N GLY A 370 9.24 -4.20 1.22
CA GLY A 370 10.39 -4.31 0.34
C GLY A 370 10.23 -3.59 -1.00
N SER A 371 9.03 -3.11 -1.32
CA SER A 371 8.79 -2.39 -2.57
C SER A 371 9.51 -1.05 -2.59
N ILE A 372 9.96 -0.65 -3.79
CA ILE A 372 10.60 0.63 -4.03
C ILE A 372 10.14 1.23 -5.36
N VAL A 373 9.97 2.55 -5.38
CA VAL A 373 9.66 3.33 -6.58
C VAL A 373 10.49 4.61 -6.62
N GLY A 374 10.96 5.00 -7.80
CA GLY A 374 11.66 6.27 -8.01
C GLY A 374 12.27 6.41 -9.41
N PRO A 375 13.02 7.48 -9.68
CA PRO A 375 13.66 7.70 -10.97
C PRO A 375 14.69 6.62 -11.30
N ALA A 376 14.62 6.06 -12.50
CA ALA A 376 15.44 4.92 -12.91
C ALA A 376 16.94 5.23 -12.97
N GLU A 377 17.33 6.51 -13.11
CA GLU A 377 18.74 6.93 -13.14
C GLU A 377 19.51 6.63 -11.83
N PHE A 378 18.81 6.37 -10.72
CA PHE A 378 19.43 5.98 -9.46
C PHE A 378 19.67 4.48 -9.33
N PHE A 379 19.19 3.67 -10.27
CA PHE A 379 19.27 2.21 -10.21
C PHE A 379 20.15 1.68 -11.33
N LEU A 380 21.16 0.89 -10.96
CA LEU A 380 22.10 0.28 -11.89
C LEU A 380 21.77 -1.21 -12.04
N PRO A 381 21.50 -1.71 -13.24
CA PRO A 381 21.31 -3.14 -13.44
C PRO A 381 22.66 -3.84 -13.30
N ILE A 382 22.75 -4.85 -12.42
CA ILE A 382 24.01 -5.54 -12.10
C ILE A 382 24.07 -6.98 -12.60
N SER A 383 22.93 -7.66 -12.71
CA SER A 383 22.87 -9.03 -13.24
C SER A 383 21.46 -9.43 -13.67
N THR A 384 21.39 -10.42 -14.55
CA THR A 384 20.17 -11.21 -14.79
C THR A 384 20.24 -12.49 -13.98
N ALA A 385 19.11 -12.97 -13.48
CA ALA A 385 19.00 -14.23 -12.77
C ALA A 385 17.69 -14.94 -13.14
N THR A 386 17.63 -16.24 -12.84
CA THR A 386 16.40 -17.01 -12.86
C THR A 386 16.23 -17.61 -11.47
N LEU A 387 15.12 -17.31 -10.82
CA LEU A 387 14.82 -17.77 -9.46
C LEU A 387 13.98 -19.03 -9.44
#